data_AF-A0A2V4BBR5-F1
#
_entry.id   AF-A0A2V4BBR5-F1
#
_cell.length_a   1.000
_cell.length_b   1.000
_cell.length_c   1.000
_cell.angle_alpha   90.00
_cell.angle_beta   90.00
_cell.angle_gamma   90.00
#
_symmetry.space_group_name_H-M   'P 1'
#
loop_
_entity.id
_entity.type
_entity.pdbx_description
1 polymer ?
#
loop_
_entity_poly.entity_id
_entity_poly.type
_entity_poly.pdbx_seq_one_letter_code
_entity_poly.pdbx_strand_id
1 'polypeptide(L)'
;MLSPHERQQLDRIEQWFEADDPAFADDLSALARRGVWPRVGRIVLDLLAAAAILVGLYTLDLGLVFLGLITAGGAAWLHLSAAPAETGPEPDREE
;
A
#
# COMPACT_ATOMS: atom_id res chain seq x y z
N MET A 1 6.88 -1.87 11.63
CA MET A 1 8.14 -2.32 11.01
C MET A 1 8.20 -3.82 11.18
N LEU A 2 8.26 -4.60 10.09
CA LEU A 2 8.28 -6.07 10.16
C LEU A 2 9.50 -6.54 10.97
N SER A 3 9.27 -7.47 11.89
CA SER A 3 10.30 -8.15 12.67
C SER A 3 11.30 -8.86 11.75
N PRO A 4 12.59 -8.99 12.10
CA PRO A 4 13.58 -9.69 11.28
C PRO A 4 13.14 -11.10 10.85
N HIS A 5 12.35 -11.78 11.69
CA HIS A 5 11.80 -13.12 11.39
C HIS A 5 10.67 -13.09 10.36
N GLU A 6 9.84 -12.03 10.35
CA GLU A 6 8.77 -11.88 9.36
C GLU A 6 9.35 -11.61 7.97
N ARG A 7 10.44 -10.83 7.91
CA ARG A 7 11.21 -10.62 6.67
C ARG A 7 11.79 -11.92 6.13
N GLN A 8 12.35 -12.76 7.01
CA GLN A 8 12.90 -14.05 6.61
C GLN A 8 11.84 -15.04 6.11
N GLN A 9 10.61 -14.97 6.63
CA GLN A 9 9.50 -15.77 6.12
C GLN A 9 9.03 -15.28 4.75
N LEU A 10 8.97 -13.95 4.56
CA LEU A 10 8.69 -13.34 3.25
C LEU A 10 9.74 -13.74 2.21
N ASP A 11 11.03 -13.65 2.54
CA ASP A 11 12.11 -14.07 1.63
C ASP A 11 11.98 -15.55 1.21
N ARG A 12 11.54 -16.42 2.13
CA ARG A 12 11.32 -17.85 1.82
C ARG A 12 10.11 -18.03 0.90
N ILE A 13 9.03 -17.27 1.11
CA ILE A 13 7.84 -17.32 0.25
C ILE A 13 8.20 -16.78 -1.15
N GLU A 14 8.94 -15.69 -1.21
CA GLU A 14 9.42 -15.08 -2.46
C GLU A 14 10.30 -16.05 -3.25
N GLN A 15 11.26 -16.73 -2.60
CA GLN A 15 12.07 -17.77 -3.25
C GLN A 15 11.25 -18.96 -3.75
N TRP A 16 10.20 -19.36 -3.03
CA TRP A 16 9.32 -20.44 -3.45
C TRP A 16 8.47 -20.02 -4.66
N PHE A 17 8.01 -18.77 -4.69
CA PHE A 17 7.23 -18.20 -5.78
C PHE A 17 8.06 -18.00 -7.06
N GLU A 18 9.29 -17.49 -6.92
CA GLU A 18 10.26 -17.31 -8.00
C GLU A 18 10.64 -18.66 -8.66
N ALA A 19 10.72 -19.73 -7.85
CA ALA A 19 11.01 -21.07 -8.35
C ALA A 19 9.82 -21.72 -9.06
N ASP A 20 8.59 -21.38 -8.70
CA ASP A 20 7.36 -21.95 -9.28
C ASP A 20 6.92 -21.22 -10.55
N ASP A 21 7.03 -19.88 -10.59
CA ASP A 21 6.71 -19.05 -11.76
C ASP A 21 7.69 -17.88 -11.93
N PRO A 22 8.84 -18.11 -12.60
CA PRO A 22 9.85 -17.06 -12.80
C PRO A 22 9.36 -15.96 -13.75
N ALA A 23 8.43 -16.26 -14.66
CA ALA A 23 7.90 -15.26 -15.59
C ALA A 23 7.03 -14.24 -14.86
N PHE A 24 6.20 -14.72 -13.92
CA PHE A 24 5.40 -13.86 -13.06
C PHE A 24 6.26 -13.01 -12.13
N ALA A 25 7.33 -13.56 -11.57
CA ALA A 25 8.23 -12.81 -10.70
C ALA A 25 9.01 -11.72 -11.47
N ASP A 26 9.40 -11.99 -12.72
CA ASP A 26 10.02 -10.99 -13.60
C ASP A 26 9.03 -9.88 -13.98
N ASP A 27 7.78 -10.22 -14.26
CA ASP A 27 6.72 -9.24 -14.53
C ASP A 27 6.42 -8.39 -13.30
N LEU A 28 6.31 -8.99 -12.12
CA LEU A 28 5.99 -8.32 -10.87
C LEU A 28 7.15 -7.42 -10.40
N SER A 29 8.39 -7.88 -10.57
CA SER A 29 9.59 -7.07 -10.32
C SER A 29 9.76 -5.96 -11.37
N ALA A 30 9.42 -6.18 -12.64
CA ALA A 30 9.36 -5.13 -13.66
C ALA A 30 8.29 -4.07 -13.32
N LEU A 31 7.15 -4.50 -12.79
CA LEU A 31 6.07 -3.63 -12.30
C LEU A 31 6.49 -2.81 -11.08
N ALA A 32 7.15 -3.44 -10.11
CA ALA A 32 7.68 -2.81 -8.91
C ALA A 32 8.78 -1.79 -9.24
N ARG A 33 9.71 -2.14 -10.14
CA ARG A 33 10.78 -1.25 -10.64
C ARG A 33 10.23 0.01 -11.34
N ARG A 34 9.03 -0.07 -11.92
CA ARG A 34 8.43 1.06 -12.64
C ARG A 34 7.94 2.18 -11.72
N GLY A 35 7.81 1.97 -10.41
CA GLY A 35 7.45 3.02 -9.43
C GLY A 35 6.06 3.65 -9.58
N VAL A 36 5.32 3.34 -10.66
CA VAL A 36 4.00 3.90 -10.97
C VAL A 36 2.86 3.12 -10.29
N TRP A 37 3.07 1.83 -10.05
CA TRP A 37 2.09 0.92 -9.47
C TRP A 37 1.57 1.30 -8.08
N PRO A 38 2.41 1.71 -7.10
CA PRO A 38 1.89 2.12 -5.80
C PRO A 38 1.01 3.36 -5.87
N ARG A 39 1.20 4.23 -6.87
CA ARG A 39 0.36 5.43 -7.08
C ARG A 39 -0.95 5.09 -7.75
N VAL A 40 -0.92 4.32 -8.84
CA VAL A 40 -2.14 3.95 -9.59
C VAL A 40 -3.04 3.06 -8.75
N GLY A 41 -2.46 2.06 -8.05
CA GLY A 41 -3.22 1.19 -7.15
C GLY A 41 -3.90 1.97 -6.01
N ARG A 42 -3.24 2.99 -5.46
CA ARG A 42 -3.85 3.89 -4.46
C ARG A 42 -5.02 4.69 -5.03
N ILE A 43 -4.85 5.30 -6.19
CA ILE A 43 -5.92 6.07 -6.84
C ILE A 43 -7.14 5.19 -7.12
N VAL A 44 -6.91 3.97 -7.61
CA VAL A 44 -7.99 3.00 -7.86
C VAL A 44 -8.68 2.60 -6.56
N LEU A 45 -7.92 2.36 -5.49
CA LEU A 45 -8.47 2.01 -4.18
C LEU A 45 -9.32 3.14 -3.59
N ASP A 46 -8.86 4.39 -3.69
CA ASP A 46 -9.61 5.57 -3.25
C ASP A 46 -10.90 5.76 -4.04
N LEU A 47 -10.85 5.61 -5.37
CA LEU A 47 -12.02 5.66 -6.24
C LEU A 47 -13.05 4.57 -5.86
N LEU A 48 -12.58 3.36 -5.59
CA LEU A 48 -13.44 2.25 -5.20
C LEU A 48 -14.08 2.49 -3.84
N ALA A 49 -13.32 3.00 -2.86
CA ALA A 49 -13.85 3.34 -1.53
C ALA A 49 -14.91 4.45 -1.62
N ALA A 50 -14.65 5.51 -2.39
CA ALA A 50 -15.61 6.58 -2.61
C ALA A 50 -16.89 6.06 -3.29
N ALA A 51 -16.75 5.24 -4.33
CA ALA A 51 -17.88 4.62 -5.01
C ALA A 51 -18.71 3.73 -4.08
N ALA A 52 -18.07 2.92 -3.23
CA ALA A 52 -18.75 2.07 -2.26
C ALA A 52 -19.56 2.89 -1.24
N ILE A 53 -19.01 4.00 -0.75
CA ILE A 53 -19.71 4.93 0.16
C ILE A 53 -20.92 5.56 -0.54
N LEU A 54 -20.74 6.05 -1.77
CA LEU A 54 -21.81 6.67 -2.57
C LEU A 54 -22.95 5.68 -2.84
N VAL A 55 -22.62 4.46 -3.26
CA VAL A 55 -23.61 3.40 -3.51
C VAL A 55 -24.30 3.00 -2.21
N GLY A 56 -23.56 2.76 -1.13
CA GLY A 56 -24.13 2.41 0.16
C GLY A 56 -25.07 3.49 0.71
N LEU A 57 -24.72 4.77 0.54
CA LEU A 57 -25.56 5.89 0.94
C LEU A 57 -26.83 5.96 0.08
N TYR A 58 -26.73 5.70 -1.23
CA TYR A 58 -27.87 5.66 -2.15
C TYR A 58 -28.81 4.49 -1.85
N THR A 59 -28.27 3.32 -1.52
CA THR A 59 -29.06 2.12 -1.20
C THR A 59 -29.50 2.03 0.26
N LEU A 60 -29.11 3.00 1.11
CA LEU A 60 -29.28 2.96 2.57
C LEU A 60 -28.70 1.68 3.20
N ASP A 61 -27.68 1.12 2.56
CA ASP A 61 -27.01 -0.09 3.01
C ASP A 61 -25.82 0.29 3.91
N LEU A 62 -26.03 0.13 5.22
CA LEU A 62 -25.02 0.41 6.24
C LEU A 62 -23.77 -0.46 6.08
N GLY A 63 -23.89 -1.67 5.52
CA GLY A 63 -22.77 -2.57 5.29
C GLY A 63 -21.81 -2.04 4.24
N LEU A 64 -22.33 -1.53 3.11
CA LEU A 64 -21.52 -0.90 2.07
C LEU A 64 -20.84 0.38 2.55
N VAL A 65 -21.55 1.20 3.33
CA VAL A 65 -20.98 2.43 3.91
C VAL A 65 -19.83 2.10 4.86
N PHE A 66 -20.02 1.10 5.73
CA PHE A 66 -18.99 0.70 6.69
C PHE A 66 -17.76 0.09 6.01
N LEU A 67 -17.97 -0.75 4.99
CA LEU A 67 -16.89 -1.30 4.17
C LEU A 67 -16.10 -0.18 3.50
N GLY A 68 -16.79 0.76 2.84
CA GLY A 68 -16.15 1.92 2.21
C GLY A 68 -15.34 2.78 3.20
N LEU A 69 -15.84 2.95 4.43
CA LEU A 69 -15.16 3.69 5.48
C LEU A 69 -13.87 2.99 5.97
N ILE A 70 -13.91 1.67 6.18
CA ILE A 70 -12.72 0.87 6.54
C ILE A 70 -11.68 0.95 5.43
N THR A 71 -12.10 0.80 4.17
CA THR A 71 -11.20 0.88 3.02
C THR A 71 -10.55 2.26 2.91
N ALA A 72 -11.34 3.34 3.07
CA ALA A 72 -10.82 4.70 3.07
C ALA A 72 -9.86 4.98 4.23
N GLY A 73 -10.15 4.47 5.44
CA GLY A 73 -9.26 4.57 6.59
C GLY A 73 -7.93 3.86 6.38
N GLY A 74 -7.96 2.66 5.79
CA GLY A 74 -6.74 1.92 5.41
C GLY A 74 -5.90 2.66 4.36
N ALA A 75 -6.54 3.22 3.34
CA ALA A 75 -5.87 4.02 2.32
C ALA A 75 -5.23 5.29 2.90
N ALA A 76 -5.91 5.99 3.81
CA ALA A 76 -5.37 7.15 4.51
C ALA A 76 -4.13 6.81 5.35
N TRP A 77 -4.12 5.65 6.02
CA TRP A 77 -2.97 5.19 6.78
C TRP A 77 -1.76 4.89 5.89
N LEU A 78 -2.01 4.31 4.72
CA LEU A 78 -1.00 4.11 3.66
C LEU A 78 -0.47 5.45 3.13
N HIS A 79 -1.30 6.48 3.03
CA HIS A 79 -0.87 7.84 2.67
C HIS A 79 0.08 8.44 3.72
N LEU A 80 -0.27 8.33 5.00
CA LEU A 80 0.53 8.87 6.11
C LEU A 80 1.89 8.18 6.26
N SER A 81 1.92 6.86 6.07
CA SER A 81 3.16 6.07 6.19
C SER A 81 4.12 6.23 5.01
N ALA A 82 3.64 6.77 3.88
CA ALA A 82 4.45 7.06 2.70
C ALA A 82 4.99 8.50 2.66
N ALA A 83 4.61 9.37 3.61
CA ALA A 83 5.19 10.69 3.74
C ALA A 83 6.62 10.55 4.30
N PRO A 84 7.67 10.95 3.56
CA PRO A 84 9.02 10.98 4.10
C PRO A 84 9.04 12.03 5.21
N ALA A 85 9.65 11.68 6.35
CA ALA A 85 9.95 12.63 7.40
C ALA A 85 10.84 13.73 6.80
N GLU A 86 10.29 14.93 6.62
CA GLU A 86 11.07 16.12 6.31
C GLU A 86 12.02 16.38 7.48
N THR A 87 13.30 16.10 7.20
CA THR A 87 14.49 16.85 7.61
C THR A 87 14.42 17.53 8.98
N GLY A 88 14.99 16.89 10.00
CA GLY A 88 15.44 17.60 11.20
C GLY A 88 16.56 18.58 10.83
N PRO A 89 16.60 19.78 11.44
CA PRO A 89 17.69 20.73 11.21
C PRO A 89 19.01 20.16 11.73
N GLU A 90 20.02 20.18 10.86
CA GLU A 90 21.41 19.85 11.12
C GLU A 90 21.96 20.79 12.22
N PRO A 91 22.56 20.28 13.31
CA PRO A 91 23.18 21.14 14.30
C PRO A 91 24.50 21.64 13.72
N ASP A 92 24.52 22.92 13.35
CA ASP A 92 25.73 23.65 13.00
C ASP A 92 26.77 23.45 14.10
N ARG A 93 27.85 22.74 13.74
CA ARG A 93 29.07 22.68 14.53
C ARG A 93 29.78 24.01 14.32
N GLU A 94 29.72 24.89 15.32
CA GLU A 94 30.65 26.00 15.42
C GLU A 94 31.94 25.50 16.09
N GLU A 95 33.06 25.79 15.40
CA GLU A 95 34.44 25.40 15.69
C GLU A 95 35.06 26.11 16.92
#